data_AF-A0A5C0WFH5-F1
#
_entry.id   AF-A0A5C0WFH5-F1
#
_cell.length_a   1.000
_cell.length_b   1.000
_cell.length_c   1.000
_cell.angle_alpha   90.00
_cell.angle_beta   90.00
_cell.angle_gamma   90.00
#
_symmetry.space_group_name_H-M   'P 1'
#
loop_
_entity.id
_entity.type
_entity.pdbx_description
1 polymer ?
#
loop_
_entity_poly.entity_id
_entity_poly.type
_entity_poly.pdbx_seq_one_letter_code
_entity_poly.pdbx_strand_id
1 'polypeptide(L)'
;MIHIIFGAAAAGSLKQAVREMKQDQIDDIIAFDDIYSIGPLLHLHEDEGQANRIEWLRNVMSNEYGYFDDMVNDQHRMLQQIKEIKAGSRILIWTGSNAHEQIGLRYAVYLLKEKSIELSVINTTTAFDQLFNTNTRRMDIRHSGEITSEKLKVLYRSKEHIHTVSTEEREKLQNEWLSFAKENHTLRIWKKGQTISVPEDEFDAYLVKMAKRLHQSAPEDEYIVTPRLIGEVIGHLDQYIGDDFIEYRIKKLIDQEIFDMKGKLTSMRYYSIKLTEFGQHFKKWVCCREFKDHPFVKIEGDYGEPFQCGYCECHLERDDVPMSDTLFSKIWNWNIQYGRWFDEETDDLLPNGVDMERKFNQEGERITEEVKRALSPAFQIEYSPSEYAQYYI
;
A
#
# COMPACT_ATOMS: atom_id res chain seq x y z
N MET A 1 26.40 -14.00 0.72
CA MET A 1 24.93 -14.14 0.81
C MET A 1 24.28 -13.28 -0.26
N ILE A 2 23.27 -13.79 -0.95
CA ILE A 2 22.52 -13.04 -1.99
C ILE A 2 21.26 -12.46 -1.36
N HIS A 3 20.93 -11.21 -1.70
CA HIS A 3 19.70 -10.56 -1.27
C HIS A 3 18.75 -10.43 -2.47
N ILE A 4 17.47 -10.73 -2.28
CA ILE A 4 16.41 -10.46 -3.26
C ILE A 4 15.46 -9.43 -2.66
N ILE A 5 15.11 -8.41 -3.43
CA ILE A 5 14.21 -7.33 -3.00
C ILE A 5 13.39 -6.81 -4.18
N PHE A 6 12.22 -6.23 -3.89
CA PHE A 6 11.23 -5.82 -4.88
C PHE A 6 11.21 -4.29 -5.05
N GLY A 7 11.32 -3.84 -6.30
CA GLY A 7 11.38 -2.43 -6.69
C GLY A 7 12.77 -1.78 -6.64
N ALA A 8 13.08 -0.93 -7.61
CA ALA A 8 14.36 -0.21 -7.71
C ALA A 8 14.69 0.65 -6.49
N ALA A 9 13.70 1.36 -5.93
CA ALA A 9 13.91 2.23 -4.77
C ALA A 9 14.39 1.44 -3.54
N ALA A 10 13.72 0.32 -3.24
CA ALA A 10 14.08 -0.57 -2.14
C ALA A 10 15.48 -1.18 -2.35
N ALA A 11 15.79 -1.62 -3.57
CA ALA A 11 17.11 -2.12 -3.94
C ALA A 11 18.21 -1.05 -3.77
N GLY A 12 17.95 0.19 -4.17
CA GLY A 12 18.84 1.33 -4.00
C GLY A 12 19.16 1.61 -2.53
N SER A 13 18.13 1.72 -1.69
CA SER A 13 18.25 1.93 -0.25
C SER A 13 19.00 0.78 0.43
N LEU A 14 18.72 -0.48 0.06
CA LEU A 14 19.43 -1.65 0.60
C LEU A 14 20.91 -1.63 0.17
N LYS A 15 21.20 -1.33 -1.09
CA LYS A 15 22.58 -1.23 -1.58
C LYS A 15 23.37 -0.15 -0.85
N GLN A 16 22.74 0.99 -0.54
CA GLN A 16 23.35 2.03 0.29
C GLN A 16 23.60 1.54 1.71
N ALA A 17 22.61 0.92 2.36
CA ALA A 17 22.75 0.34 3.70
C ALA A 17 23.91 -0.66 3.79
N VAL A 18 24.03 -1.56 2.81
CA VAL A 18 25.10 -2.57 2.74
C VAL A 18 26.48 -1.92 2.62
N ARG A 19 26.61 -0.91 1.75
CA ARG A 19 27.86 -0.15 1.59
C ARG A 19 28.28 0.55 2.87
N GLU A 20 27.35 1.19 3.56
CA GLU A 20 27.60 1.90 4.82
C GLU A 20 27.97 0.96 5.97
N MET A 21 27.38 -0.23 6.02
CA MET A 21 27.73 -1.27 7.00
C MET A 21 29.09 -1.92 6.74
N LYS A 22 29.69 -1.71 5.56
CA LYS A 22 30.91 -2.41 5.10
C LYS A 22 30.76 -3.94 5.21
N GLN A 23 29.60 -4.45 4.79
CA GLN A 23 29.27 -5.85 4.93
C GLN A 23 29.83 -6.67 3.77
N ASP A 24 31.06 -7.16 3.90
CA ASP A 24 31.74 -7.96 2.87
C ASP A 24 31.12 -9.35 2.64
N GLN A 25 30.12 -9.74 3.44
CA GLN A 25 29.42 -11.03 3.34
C GLN A 25 28.20 -11.00 2.40
N ILE A 26 27.89 -9.84 1.80
CA ILE A 26 26.80 -9.69 0.84
C ILE A 26 27.40 -9.75 -0.55
N ASP A 27 27.08 -10.83 -1.26
CA ASP A 27 27.70 -11.14 -2.56
C ASP A 27 27.02 -10.35 -3.68
N ASP A 28 25.68 -10.25 -3.62
CA ASP A 28 24.87 -9.59 -4.65
C ASP A 28 23.50 -9.16 -4.10
N ILE A 29 22.88 -8.18 -4.77
CA ILE A 29 21.50 -7.74 -4.57
C ILE A 29 20.77 -7.86 -5.91
N ILE A 30 19.80 -8.77 -5.98
CA ILE A 30 18.96 -8.98 -7.15
C ILE A 30 17.65 -8.22 -6.93
N ALA A 31 17.41 -7.21 -7.77
CA ALA A 31 16.21 -6.39 -7.73
C ALA A 31 15.16 -6.95 -8.71
N PHE A 32 13.95 -7.18 -8.20
CA PHE A 32 12.78 -7.45 -9.02
C PHE A 32 12.09 -6.11 -9.29
N ASP A 33 12.53 -5.43 -10.36
CA ASP A 33 12.06 -4.09 -10.72
C ASP A 33 10.86 -4.16 -11.68
N ASP A 34 9.70 -4.49 -11.10
CA ASP A 34 8.40 -4.59 -11.75
C ASP A 34 7.32 -4.40 -10.67
N ILE A 35 6.05 -4.15 -11.03
CA ILE A 35 4.92 -4.07 -10.09
C ILE A 35 3.98 -5.25 -10.31
N TYR A 36 4.15 -6.30 -9.50
CA TYR A 36 3.36 -7.53 -9.61
C TYR A 36 1.91 -7.43 -9.13
N SER A 37 1.50 -6.32 -8.49
CA SER A 37 0.09 -6.07 -8.16
C SER A 37 -0.75 -5.73 -9.40
N ILE A 38 -0.10 -5.37 -10.52
CA ILE A 38 -0.76 -4.98 -11.78
C ILE A 38 -0.35 -5.88 -12.95
N GLY A 39 -1.17 -5.86 -13.99
CA GLY A 39 -0.93 -6.52 -15.27
C GLY A 39 -1.12 -8.04 -15.24
N PRO A 40 -1.02 -8.70 -16.41
CA PRO A 40 -1.12 -10.14 -16.47
C PRO A 40 0.08 -10.81 -15.78
N LEU A 41 -0.21 -11.88 -15.05
CA LEU A 41 0.79 -12.78 -14.46
C LEU A 41 0.74 -14.19 -15.09
N LEU A 42 -0.20 -14.39 -16.02
CA LEU A 42 -0.45 -15.64 -16.71
C LEU A 42 0.86 -16.15 -17.34
N HIS A 43 1.31 -17.33 -16.92
CA HIS A 43 2.55 -17.97 -17.38
C HIS A 43 3.80 -17.08 -17.29
N LEU A 44 3.87 -16.09 -16.38
CA LEU A 44 5.00 -15.13 -16.33
C LEU A 44 6.38 -15.79 -16.09
N HIS A 45 6.39 -17.01 -15.57
CA HIS A 45 7.62 -17.79 -15.41
C HIS A 45 8.09 -18.48 -16.71
N GLU A 46 7.38 -18.26 -17.82
CA GLU A 46 7.65 -18.78 -19.16
C GLU A 46 7.89 -17.60 -20.12
N ASP A 47 8.65 -17.82 -21.20
CA ASP A 47 9.03 -16.75 -22.14
C ASP A 47 7.79 -16.10 -22.82
N GLU A 48 6.74 -16.89 -23.10
CA GLU A 48 5.49 -16.38 -23.68
C GLU A 48 4.76 -15.42 -22.71
N GLY A 49 4.68 -15.79 -21.43
CA GLY A 49 4.07 -14.95 -20.41
C GLY A 49 4.85 -13.66 -20.18
N GLN A 50 6.19 -13.71 -20.24
CA GLN A 50 7.05 -12.53 -20.18
C GLN A 50 6.80 -11.59 -21.36
N ALA A 51 6.73 -12.11 -22.60
CA ALA A 51 6.44 -11.31 -23.78
C ALA A 51 5.05 -10.64 -23.69
N ASN A 52 4.03 -11.39 -23.26
CA ASN A 52 2.69 -10.85 -23.05
C ASN A 52 2.65 -9.75 -21.98
N ARG A 53 3.42 -9.90 -20.89
CA ARG A 53 3.53 -8.87 -19.85
C ARG A 53 4.23 -7.61 -20.35
N ILE A 54 5.34 -7.76 -21.09
CA ILE A 54 6.06 -6.62 -21.68
C ILE A 54 5.14 -5.85 -22.64
N GLU A 55 4.35 -6.56 -23.47
CA GLU A 55 3.41 -5.92 -24.38
C GLU A 55 2.27 -5.20 -23.64
N TRP A 56 1.76 -5.78 -22.54
CA TRP A 56 0.78 -5.08 -21.71
C TRP A 56 1.39 -3.82 -21.07
N LEU A 57 2.59 -3.92 -20.50
CA LEU A 57 3.29 -2.78 -19.89
C LEU A 57 3.58 -1.68 -20.91
N ARG A 58 3.90 -2.02 -22.17
CA ARG A 58 4.11 -1.04 -23.26
C ARG A 58 2.88 -0.16 -23.50
N ASN A 59 1.68 -0.67 -23.24
CA ASN A 59 0.42 0.06 -23.42
C ASN A 59 0.00 0.85 -22.16
N VAL A 60 0.61 0.57 -21.02
CA VAL A 60 0.30 1.17 -19.71
C VAL A 60 1.29 2.27 -19.36
N MET A 61 2.58 1.96 -19.50
CA MET A 61 3.69 2.82 -19.09
C MET A 61 4.08 3.81 -20.19
N SER A 62 4.54 4.99 -19.76
CA SER A 62 5.22 5.92 -20.64
C SER A 62 6.65 5.46 -20.93
N ASN A 63 7.11 5.54 -22.20
CA ASN A 63 8.53 5.38 -22.53
C ASN A 63 9.27 6.73 -22.56
N GLU A 64 8.86 7.70 -21.73
CA GLU A 64 9.58 8.97 -21.61
C GLU A 64 10.99 8.71 -21.08
N TYR A 65 12.00 9.34 -21.69
CA TYR A 65 13.42 9.16 -21.36
C TYR A 65 13.97 7.72 -21.50
N GLY A 66 13.26 6.80 -22.16
CA GLY A 66 13.72 5.40 -22.31
C GLY A 66 13.48 4.52 -21.09
N TYR A 67 12.70 4.99 -20.11
CA TYR A 67 12.46 4.29 -18.84
C TYR A 67 11.89 2.87 -19.04
N PHE A 68 10.97 2.69 -19.97
CA PHE A 68 10.38 1.38 -20.25
C PHE A 68 11.44 0.41 -20.82
N ASP A 69 12.32 0.88 -21.71
CA ASP A 69 13.37 0.05 -22.28
C ASP A 69 14.39 -0.38 -21.21
N ASP A 70 14.75 0.53 -20.29
CA ASP A 70 15.60 0.22 -19.13
C ASP A 70 14.96 -0.84 -18.21
N MET A 71 13.66 -0.70 -17.91
CA MET A 71 12.92 -1.67 -17.10
C MET A 71 12.93 -3.07 -17.76
N VAL A 72 12.68 -3.16 -19.07
CA VAL A 72 12.72 -4.45 -19.80
C VAL A 72 14.12 -5.08 -19.74
N ASN A 73 15.18 -4.28 -19.92
CA ASN A 73 16.55 -4.75 -19.80
C ASN A 73 16.87 -5.26 -18.39
N ASP A 74 16.38 -4.55 -17.37
CA ASP A 74 16.57 -4.90 -15.97
C ASP A 74 15.83 -6.20 -15.59
N GLN A 75 14.64 -6.44 -16.15
CA GLN A 75 13.92 -7.71 -16.00
C GLN A 75 14.70 -8.88 -16.60
N HIS A 76 15.23 -8.74 -17.82
CA HIS A 76 16.07 -9.78 -18.43
C HIS A 76 17.33 -10.05 -17.59
N ARG A 77 17.98 -9.00 -17.08
CA ARG A 77 19.14 -9.11 -16.20
C ARG A 77 18.80 -9.86 -14.91
N MET A 78 17.68 -9.52 -14.27
CA MET A 78 17.20 -10.17 -13.05
C MET A 78 16.99 -11.68 -13.29
N LEU A 79 16.29 -12.06 -14.36
CA LEU A 79 16.05 -13.48 -14.69
C LEU A 79 17.37 -14.22 -14.93
N GLN A 80 18.34 -13.59 -15.57
CA GLN A 80 19.66 -14.16 -15.77
C GLN A 80 20.42 -14.33 -14.44
N GLN A 81 20.40 -13.33 -13.55
CA GLN A 81 21.01 -13.43 -12.23
C GLN A 81 20.41 -14.59 -11.43
N ILE A 82 19.08 -14.78 -11.45
CA ILE A 82 18.41 -15.92 -10.80
C ILE A 82 18.87 -17.26 -11.38
N LYS A 83 18.99 -17.38 -12.71
CA LYS A 83 19.50 -18.59 -13.39
C LYS A 83 20.94 -18.91 -12.98
N GLU A 84 21.78 -17.91 -12.74
CA GLU A 84 23.20 -18.04 -12.39
C GLU A 84 23.47 -18.37 -10.92
N ILE A 85 22.44 -18.32 -10.05
CA ILE A 85 22.58 -18.69 -8.65
C ILE A 85 23.07 -20.14 -8.52
N LYS A 86 24.14 -20.32 -7.74
CA LYS A 86 24.81 -21.60 -7.52
C LYS A 86 24.14 -22.41 -6.41
N ALA A 87 24.26 -23.73 -6.49
CA ALA A 87 23.86 -24.61 -5.39
C ALA A 87 24.68 -24.30 -4.12
N GLY A 88 24.05 -24.37 -2.96
CA GLY A 88 24.64 -24.03 -1.66
C GLY A 88 24.66 -22.53 -1.34
N SER A 89 24.15 -21.66 -2.23
CA SER A 89 23.99 -20.24 -1.95
C SER A 89 22.97 -20.00 -0.83
N ARG A 90 23.25 -18.99 0.01
CA ARG A 90 22.32 -18.45 1.01
C ARG A 90 21.59 -17.24 0.44
N ILE A 91 20.26 -17.24 0.52
CA ILE A 91 19.40 -16.17 0.01
C ILE A 91 18.58 -15.58 1.14
N LEU A 92 18.56 -14.25 1.24
CA LEU A 92 17.63 -13.49 2.07
C LEU A 92 16.68 -12.68 1.17
N ILE A 93 15.38 -12.98 1.23
CA ILE A 93 14.34 -12.21 0.51
C ILE A 93 13.73 -11.15 1.45
N TRP A 94 13.67 -9.91 0.98
CA TRP A 94 13.03 -8.78 1.66
C TRP A 94 11.64 -8.57 1.06
N THR A 95 10.60 -8.61 1.88
CA THR A 95 9.21 -8.50 1.41
C THR A 95 8.35 -7.73 2.40
N GLY A 96 7.47 -6.86 1.93
CA GLY A 96 6.44 -6.19 2.72
C GLY A 96 5.12 -6.94 2.73
N SER A 97 4.19 -6.48 3.55
CA SER A 97 2.79 -6.95 3.60
C SER A 97 1.92 -6.16 2.62
N ASN A 98 2.25 -6.23 1.34
CA ASN A 98 1.48 -5.64 0.24
C ASN A 98 1.42 -6.62 -0.95
N ALA A 99 0.47 -6.41 -1.88
CA ALA A 99 0.21 -7.35 -2.97
C ALA A 99 1.41 -7.50 -3.91
N HIS A 100 2.08 -6.40 -4.23
CA HIS A 100 3.23 -6.40 -5.12
C HIS A 100 4.36 -7.30 -4.59
N GLU A 101 4.79 -7.08 -3.35
CA GLU A 101 5.92 -7.80 -2.77
C GLU A 101 5.56 -9.23 -2.39
N GLN A 102 4.32 -9.47 -1.96
CA GLN A 102 3.85 -10.82 -1.62
C GLN A 102 3.72 -11.69 -2.87
N ILE A 103 3.23 -11.17 -3.99
CA ILE A 103 3.28 -11.88 -5.28
C ILE A 103 4.74 -12.07 -5.71
N GLY A 104 5.56 -11.02 -5.59
CA GLY A 104 6.99 -11.07 -5.91
C GLY A 104 7.75 -12.16 -5.15
N LEU A 105 7.49 -12.32 -3.84
CA LEU A 105 8.07 -13.38 -3.00
C LEU A 105 7.77 -14.75 -3.60
N ARG A 106 6.50 -15.02 -3.93
CA ARG A 106 6.06 -16.30 -4.49
C ARG A 106 6.68 -16.55 -5.84
N TYR A 107 6.76 -15.52 -6.68
CA TYR A 107 7.44 -15.59 -7.97
C TYR A 107 8.92 -15.92 -7.83
N ALA A 108 9.65 -15.18 -6.99
CA ALA A 108 11.08 -15.41 -6.74
C ALA A 108 11.32 -16.83 -6.22
N VAL A 109 10.54 -17.30 -5.24
CA VAL A 109 10.64 -18.66 -4.70
C VAL A 109 10.38 -19.72 -5.77
N TYR A 110 9.43 -19.46 -6.68
CA TYR A 110 9.14 -20.35 -7.80
C TYR A 110 10.28 -20.40 -8.82
N LEU A 111 10.87 -19.26 -9.21
CA LEU A 111 12.03 -19.25 -10.10
C LEU A 111 13.23 -19.99 -9.50
N LEU A 112 13.34 -20.01 -8.17
CA LEU A 112 14.36 -20.73 -7.44
C LEU A 112 14.06 -22.22 -7.22
N LYS A 113 12.90 -22.75 -7.64
CA LYS A 113 12.41 -24.09 -7.23
C LYS A 113 13.39 -25.25 -7.47
N GLU A 114 14.19 -25.19 -8.52
CA GLU A 114 15.16 -26.25 -8.88
C GLU A 114 16.53 -26.07 -8.21
N LYS A 115 16.72 -24.99 -7.45
CA LYS A 115 18.00 -24.67 -6.80
C LYS A 115 18.05 -25.26 -5.38
N SER A 116 19.14 -25.97 -5.07
CA SER A 116 19.47 -26.37 -3.70
C SER A 116 20.11 -25.20 -2.96
N ILE A 117 19.31 -24.43 -2.22
CA ILE A 117 19.70 -23.18 -1.54
C ILE A 117 19.19 -23.15 -0.10
N GLU A 118 19.84 -22.38 0.76
CA GLU A 118 19.28 -21.96 2.04
C GLU A 118 18.48 -20.67 1.82
N LEU A 119 17.21 -20.66 2.21
CA LEU A 119 16.30 -19.55 1.98
C LEU A 119 15.80 -18.97 3.30
N SER A 120 15.95 -17.66 3.47
CA SER A 120 15.36 -16.91 4.57
C SER A 120 14.56 -15.72 4.04
N VAL A 121 13.59 -15.27 4.81
CA VAL A 121 12.72 -14.13 4.50
C VAL A 121 12.72 -13.17 5.69
N ILE A 122 12.74 -11.87 5.40
CA ILE A 122 12.40 -10.83 6.36
C ILE A 122 11.16 -10.09 5.88
N ASN A 123 10.09 -10.10 6.69
CA ASN A 123 8.92 -9.28 6.42
C ASN A 123 9.20 -7.85 6.90
N THR A 124 9.40 -6.92 5.97
CA THR A 124 9.77 -5.54 6.27
C THR A 124 8.65 -4.79 6.97
N THR A 125 7.36 -5.02 6.64
CA THR A 125 6.24 -4.38 7.33
C THR A 125 6.18 -4.81 8.80
N THR A 126 6.24 -6.12 9.07
CA THR A 126 6.19 -6.64 10.45
C THR A 126 7.42 -6.22 11.26
N ALA A 127 8.62 -6.36 10.68
CA ALA A 127 9.85 -5.98 11.37
C ALA A 127 9.93 -4.46 11.59
N PHE A 128 9.46 -3.65 10.62
CA PHE A 128 9.41 -2.20 10.76
C PHE A 128 8.46 -1.79 11.88
N ASP A 129 7.27 -2.36 11.91
CA ASP A 129 6.28 -2.10 12.95
C ASP A 129 6.87 -2.41 14.34
N GLN A 130 7.46 -3.59 14.52
CA GLN A 130 8.00 -4.02 15.82
C GLN A 130 9.25 -3.23 16.28
N LEU A 131 10.01 -2.63 15.35
CA LEU A 131 11.29 -1.98 15.68
C LEU A 131 11.23 -0.45 15.67
N PHE A 132 10.27 0.14 14.96
CA PHE A 132 10.20 1.59 14.79
C PHE A 132 8.85 2.18 15.14
N ASN A 133 7.77 1.40 15.09
CA ASN A 133 6.49 1.88 15.57
C ASN A 133 6.45 1.67 17.08
N THR A 134 6.10 2.74 17.76
CA THR A 134 5.70 2.68 19.16
C THR A 134 4.18 2.74 19.23
N ASN A 135 3.64 2.69 20.44
CA ASN A 135 2.22 2.94 20.63
C ASN A 135 1.83 4.41 20.33
N THR A 136 2.83 5.27 20.09
CA THR A 136 2.70 6.75 20.11
C THR A 136 3.15 7.39 18.80
N ARG A 137 4.08 6.73 18.09
CA ARG A 137 4.60 7.11 16.78
C ARG A 137 4.49 5.90 15.88
N ARG A 138 3.46 5.91 15.04
CA ARG A 138 3.25 4.90 14.01
C ARG A 138 3.53 5.48 12.64
N MET A 139 4.26 4.72 11.83
CA MET A 139 4.48 5.00 10.42
C MET A 139 4.19 3.72 9.67
N ASP A 140 3.04 3.70 9.00
CA ASP A 140 2.66 2.57 8.16
C ASP A 140 3.34 2.69 6.81
N ILE A 141 4.26 1.76 6.55
CA ILE A 141 4.91 1.65 5.24
C ILE A 141 4.02 0.88 4.27
N ARG A 142 3.77 1.44 3.09
CA ARG A 142 2.98 0.76 2.04
C ARG A 142 3.80 -0.30 1.33
N HIS A 143 5.09 -0.05 1.18
CA HIS A 143 6.05 -0.97 0.56
C HIS A 143 7.48 -0.71 1.03
N SER A 144 8.37 -1.68 0.84
CA SER A 144 9.78 -1.64 1.27
C SER A 144 10.58 -0.48 0.68
N GLY A 145 10.09 0.11 -0.42
CA GLY A 145 10.72 1.27 -1.06
C GLY A 145 10.61 2.57 -0.25
N GLU A 146 9.72 2.62 0.74
CA GLU A 146 9.58 3.77 1.66
C GLU A 146 10.56 3.71 2.84
N ILE A 147 11.34 2.63 2.96
CA ILE A 147 12.30 2.43 4.06
C ILE A 147 13.66 3.03 3.70
N THR A 148 14.18 3.88 4.58
CA THR A 148 15.50 4.50 4.40
C THR A 148 16.64 3.51 4.62
N SER A 149 17.83 3.83 4.11
CA SER A 149 19.05 3.05 4.35
C SER A 149 19.35 2.85 5.84
N GLU A 150 19.10 3.86 6.68
CA GLU A 150 19.33 3.83 8.13
C GLU A 150 18.48 2.76 8.80
N LYS A 151 17.19 2.73 8.48
CA LYS A 151 16.25 1.77 9.04
C LYS A 151 16.50 0.36 8.50
N LEU A 152 16.85 0.20 7.21
CA LEU A 152 17.25 -1.10 6.65
C LEU A 152 18.48 -1.71 7.34
N LYS A 153 19.44 -0.89 7.81
CA LYS A 153 20.58 -1.40 8.60
C LYS A 153 20.13 -2.01 9.92
N VAL A 154 19.13 -1.43 10.57
CA VAL A 154 18.56 -1.97 11.83
C VAL A 154 17.81 -3.27 11.53
N LEU A 155 16.93 -3.28 10.52
CA LEU A 155 16.20 -4.48 10.08
C LEU A 155 17.14 -5.65 9.71
N TYR A 156 18.28 -5.37 9.08
CA TYR A 156 19.26 -6.41 8.74
C TYR A 156 19.92 -7.03 9.98
N ARG A 157 20.09 -6.26 11.05
CA ARG A 157 20.79 -6.66 12.28
C ARG A 157 19.89 -7.44 13.22
N SER A 158 18.57 -7.23 13.15
CA SER A 158 17.57 -7.92 13.96
C SER A 158 17.29 -9.33 13.42
N LYS A 159 18.18 -10.27 13.79
CA LYS A 159 18.13 -11.67 13.32
C LYS A 159 16.86 -12.41 13.75
N GLU A 160 16.22 -11.95 14.81
CA GLU A 160 14.94 -12.43 15.32
C GLU A 160 13.77 -12.26 14.34
N HIS A 161 13.83 -11.29 13.42
CA HIS A 161 12.80 -11.12 12.37
C HIS A 161 13.17 -11.81 11.05
N ILE A 162 14.32 -12.50 10.98
CA ILE A 162 14.70 -13.29 9.81
C ILE A 162 14.24 -14.73 10.02
N HIS A 163 13.24 -15.11 9.22
CA HIS A 163 12.66 -16.46 9.25
C HIS A 163 13.34 -17.36 8.22
N THR A 164 13.74 -18.56 8.62
CA THR A 164 14.25 -19.58 7.69
C THR A 164 13.07 -20.33 7.09
N VAL A 165 12.97 -20.32 5.76
CA VAL A 165 11.87 -20.95 5.03
C VAL A 165 12.08 -22.47 4.98
N SER A 166 11.15 -23.21 5.57
CA SER A 166 11.11 -24.67 5.51
C SER A 166 10.75 -25.18 4.11
N THR A 167 10.99 -26.48 3.85
CA THR A 167 10.61 -27.12 2.58
C THR A 167 9.10 -27.02 2.33
N GLU A 168 8.29 -27.22 3.37
CA GLU A 168 6.82 -27.16 3.29
C GLU A 168 6.33 -25.74 2.94
N GLU A 169 6.88 -24.71 3.59
CA GLU A 169 6.57 -23.32 3.26
C GLU A 169 7.01 -22.97 1.84
N ARG A 170 8.17 -23.47 1.41
CA ARG A 170 8.68 -23.26 0.05
C ARG A 170 7.73 -23.87 -0.98
N GLU A 171 7.26 -25.10 -0.78
CA GLU A 171 6.28 -25.75 -1.65
C GLU A 171 4.94 -24.98 -1.66
N LYS A 172 4.48 -24.51 -0.50
CA LYS A 172 3.27 -23.68 -0.39
C LYS A 172 3.39 -22.41 -1.23
N LEU A 173 4.48 -21.66 -1.09
CA LEU A 173 4.73 -20.43 -1.85
C LEU A 173 4.78 -20.68 -3.36
N GLN A 174 5.37 -21.81 -3.79
CA GLN A 174 5.40 -22.21 -5.20
C GLN A 174 4.00 -22.53 -5.74
N ASN A 175 3.18 -23.23 -4.96
CA ASN A 175 1.81 -23.55 -5.34
C ASN A 175 0.93 -22.29 -5.39
N GLU A 176 1.12 -21.35 -4.47
CA GLU A 176 0.45 -20.05 -4.48
C GLU A 176 0.83 -19.24 -5.74
N TRP A 177 2.11 -19.23 -6.13
CA TRP A 177 2.53 -18.64 -7.41
C TRP A 177 1.81 -19.26 -8.60
N LEU A 178 1.70 -20.60 -8.65
CA LEU A 178 1.02 -21.30 -9.74
C LEU A 178 -0.47 -20.95 -9.83
N SER A 179 -1.10 -20.52 -8.73
CA SER A 179 -2.47 -19.98 -8.78
C SER A 179 -2.50 -18.65 -9.53
N PHE A 180 -1.65 -17.69 -9.13
CA PHE A 180 -1.55 -16.40 -9.81
C PHE A 180 -1.17 -16.53 -11.28
N ALA A 181 -0.27 -17.46 -11.60
CA ALA A 181 0.21 -17.69 -12.95
C ALA A 181 -0.80 -18.41 -13.87
N LYS A 182 -2.00 -18.77 -13.38
CA LYS A 182 -3.11 -19.33 -14.17
C LYS A 182 -4.30 -18.38 -14.30
N GLU A 183 -4.30 -17.29 -13.55
CA GLU A 183 -5.40 -16.33 -13.52
C GLU A 183 -5.21 -15.22 -14.55
N ASN A 184 -6.28 -14.90 -15.28
CA ASN A 184 -6.30 -13.78 -16.23
C ASN A 184 -6.86 -12.50 -15.60
N HIS A 185 -6.34 -12.12 -14.44
CA HIS A 185 -6.62 -10.84 -13.80
C HIS A 185 -5.49 -9.84 -14.09
N THR A 186 -5.77 -8.54 -13.96
CA THR A 186 -4.79 -7.46 -14.18
C THR A 186 -4.62 -6.55 -12.96
N LEU A 187 -5.38 -6.75 -11.88
CA LEU A 187 -5.24 -5.98 -10.64
C LEU A 187 -5.39 -6.88 -9.42
N ARG A 188 -4.48 -6.74 -8.46
CA ARG A 188 -4.50 -7.42 -7.16
C ARG A 188 -4.30 -6.42 -6.03
N ILE A 189 -5.05 -6.61 -4.96
CA ILE A 189 -4.96 -5.80 -3.74
C ILE A 189 -4.55 -6.67 -2.56
N TRP A 190 -4.00 -6.04 -1.54
CA TRP A 190 -3.70 -6.66 -0.25
C TRP A 190 -4.81 -6.32 0.75
N LYS A 191 -5.46 -7.35 1.30
CA LYS A 191 -6.54 -7.19 2.27
C LYS A 191 -6.52 -8.33 3.26
N LYS A 192 -6.54 -8.01 4.57
CA LYS A 192 -6.57 -8.99 5.67
C LYS A 192 -5.51 -10.09 5.54
N GLY A 193 -4.27 -9.69 5.22
CA GLY A 193 -3.14 -10.61 5.10
C GLY A 193 -3.14 -11.49 3.84
N GLN A 194 -4.02 -11.20 2.87
CA GLN A 194 -4.14 -11.97 1.63
C GLN A 194 -4.11 -11.07 0.41
N THR A 195 -3.62 -11.63 -0.70
CA THR A 195 -3.70 -11.01 -2.02
C THR A 195 -5.01 -11.44 -2.69
N ILE A 196 -5.78 -10.47 -3.17
CA ILE A 196 -7.10 -10.70 -3.79
C ILE A 196 -7.09 -10.09 -5.19
N SER A 197 -7.47 -10.89 -6.19
CA SER A 197 -7.71 -10.41 -7.56
C SER A 197 -9.01 -9.62 -7.64
N VAL A 198 -8.96 -8.42 -8.23
CA VAL A 198 -10.11 -7.52 -8.39
C VAL A 198 -10.22 -7.05 -9.85
N PRO A 199 -11.38 -6.50 -10.28
CA PRO A 199 -11.52 -5.87 -11.59
C PRO A 199 -10.49 -4.75 -11.81
N GLU A 200 -10.05 -4.55 -13.05
CA GLU A 200 -9.05 -3.53 -13.40
C GLU A 200 -9.51 -2.09 -13.08
N ASP A 201 -10.83 -1.86 -13.10
CA ASP A 201 -11.50 -0.60 -12.84
C ASP A 201 -11.91 -0.42 -11.36
N GLU A 202 -11.42 -1.29 -10.45
CA GLU A 202 -11.81 -1.26 -9.03
C GLU A 202 -11.67 0.15 -8.45
N PHE A 203 -10.55 0.83 -8.73
CA PHE A 203 -10.24 2.16 -8.20
C PHE A 203 -10.75 3.34 -9.05
N ASP A 204 -11.46 3.12 -10.16
CA ASP A 204 -11.90 4.23 -11.03
C ASP A 204 -12.81 5.23 -10.29
N ALA A 205 -13.72 4.73 -9.46
CA ALA A 205 -14.56 5.58 -8.63
C ALA A 205 -13.75 6.34 -7.57
N TYR A 206 -12.65 5.76 -7.07
CA TYR A 206 -11.73 6.43 -6.15
C TYR A 206 -10.98 7.57 -6.85
N LEU A 207 -10.52 7.37 -8.09
CA LEU A 207 -9.90 8.43 -8.90
C LEU A 207 -10.83 9.63 -9.07
N VAL A 208 -12.11 9.37 -9.37
CA VAL A 208 -13.13 10.44 -9.46
C VAL A 208 -13.36 11.12 -8.12
N LYS A 209 -13.41 10.37 -7.00
CA LYS A 209 -13.51 10.94 -5.65
C LYS A 209 -12.35 11.89 -5.36
N MET A 210 -11.11 11.47 -5.63
CA MET A 210 -9.92 12.30 -5.42
C MET A 210 -9.92 13.53 -6.33
N ALA A 211 -10.36 13.40 -7.58
CA ALA A 211 -10.50 14.54 -8.48
C ALA A 211 -11.54 15.56 -7.99
N LYS A 212 -12.68 15.11 -7.43
CA LYS A 212 -13.69 16.01 -6.82
C LYS A 212 -13.11 16.77 -5.63
N ARG A 213 -12.39 16.07 -4.75
CA ARG A 213 -11.73 16.66 -3.58
C ARG A 213 -10.75 17.77 -4.00
N LEU A 214 -9.97 17.56 -5.05
CA LEU A 214 -9.07 18.59 -5.57
C LEU A 214 -9.81 19.80 -6.16
N HIS A 215 -10.91 19.58 -6.89
CA HIS A 215 -11.73 20.69 -7.43
C HIS A 215 -12.46 21.49 -6.35
N GLN A 216 -12.81 20.92 -5.19
CA GLN A 216 -13.38 21.69 -4.08
C GLN A 216 -12.43 22.79 -3.57
N SER A 217 -11.12 22.63 -3.78
CA SER A 217 -10.10 23.60 -3.39
C SER A 217 -9.68 24.58 -4.51
N ALA A 218 -10.27 24.45 -5.71
CA ALA A 218 -9.95 25.22 -6.91
C ALA A 218 -11.21 25.86 -7.52
N PRO A 219 -11.09 26.84 -8.44
CA PRO A 219 -12.23 27.29 -9.24
C PRO A 219 -12.85 26.13 -10.03
N GLU A 220 -14.18 26.02 -10.09
CA GLU A 220 -14.93 24.94 -10.76
C GLU A 220 -14.54 24.73 -12.25
N ASP A 221 -13.88 25.71 -12.87
CA ASP A 221 -13.49 25.70 -14.28
C ASP A 221 -12.03 25.36 -14.58
N GLU A 222 -11.21 25.11 -13.58
CA GLU A 222 -9.79 24.88 -13.77
C GLU A 222 -9.48 23.40 -14.09
N TYR A 223 -8.57 23.16 -15.05
CA TYR A 223 -8.05 21.82 -15.32
C TYR A 223 -6.94 21.51 -14.32
N ILE A 224 -6.97 20.31 -13.74
CA ILE A 224 -5.95 19.81 -12.83
C ILE A 224 -4.85 19.14 -13.64
N VAL A 225 -3.60 19.53 -13.43
CA VAL A 225 -2.45 18.81 -14.00
C VAL A 225 -2.46 17.35 -13.52
N THR A 226 -2.39 16.39 -14.44
CA THR A 226 -2.56 14.96 -14.11
C THR A 226 -1.65 14.46 -12.97
N PRO A 227 -0.37 14.88 -12.85
CA PRO A 227 0.49 14.44 -11.75
C PRO A 227 -0.04 14.86 -10.37
N ARG A 228 -0.81 15.96 -10.27
CA ARG A 228 -1.41 16.38 -8.99
C ARG A 228 -2.49 15.41 -8.52
N LEU A 229 -3.31 14.89 -9.43
CA LEU A 229 -4.30 13.86 -9.12
C LEU A 229 -3.62 12.54 -8.77
N ILE A 230 -2.64 12.10 -9.57
CA ILE A 230 -1.88 10.88 -9.30
C ILE A 230 -1.22 10.94 -7.91
N GLY A 231 -0.60 12.06 -7.57
CA GLY A 231 0.00 12.27 -6.24
C GLY A 231 -1.03 12.25 -5.10
N GLU A 232 -2.22 12.81 -5.30
CA GLU A 232 -3.31 12.73 -4.30
C GLU A 232 -3.73 11.28 -4.09
N VAL A 233 -3.88 10.51 -5.17
CA VAL A 233 -4.25 9.10 -5.12
C VAL A 233 -3.16 8.28 -4.42
N ILE A 234 -1.89 8.44 -4.79
CA ILE A 234 -0.77 7.72 -4.14
C ILE A 234 -0.65 8.10 -2.66
N GLY A 235 -0.93 9.36 -2.31
CA GLY A 235 -0.87 9.83 -0.93
C GLY A 235 -1.88 9.14 -0.01
N HIS A 236 -3.07 8.84 -0.54
CA HIS A 236 -4.21 8.35 0.24
C HIS A 236 -4.62 6.90 -0.04
N LEU A 237 -4.10 6.28 -1.10
CA LEU A 237 -4.38 4.89 -1.44
C LEU A 237 -3.42 3.95 -0.71
N ASP A 238 -3.99 3.06 0.11
CA ASP A 238 -3.21 2.06 0.88
C ASP A 238 -2.61 0.94 -0.01
N GLN A 239 -3.00 0.89 -1.29
CA GLN A 239 -2.61 -0.15 -2.23
C GLN A 239 -1.49 0.33 -3.15
N TYR A 240 -0.36 -0.40 -3.14
CA TYR A 240 0.76 -0.11 -4.03
C TYR A 240 0.51 -0.67 -5.44
N ILE A 241 0.09 0.21 -6.36
CA ILE A 241 -0.23 -0.13 -7.77
C ILE A 241 0.57 0.67 -8.81
N GLY A 242 1.38 1.64 -8.38
CA GLY A 242 2.21 2.47 -9.25
C GLY A 242 1.49 3.63 -9.92
N ASP A 243 2.24 4.68 -10.26
CA ASP A 243 1.76 5.88 -10.95
C ASP A 243 1.39 5.61 -12.41
N ASP A 244 2.15 4.78 -13.13
CA ASP A 244 1.85 4.39 -14.52
C ASP A 244 0.47 3.72 -14.65
N PHE A 245 0.11 2.83 -13.72
CA PHE A 245 -1.21 2.18 -13.74
C PHE A 245 -2.34 3.16 -13.43
N ILE A 246 -2.12 4.07 -12.48
CA ILE A 246 -3.08 5.15 -12.18
C ILE A 246 -3.28 6.03 -13.42
N GLU A 247 -2.20 6.43 -14.10
CA GLU A 247 -2.27 7.20 -15.35
C GLU A 247 -3.05 6.43 -16.43
N TYR A 248 -2.76 5.14 -16.59
CA TYR A 248 -3.47 4.26 -17.53
C TYR A 248 -4.98 4.23 -17.24
N ARG A 249 -5.40 4.12 -15.97
CA ARG A 249 -6.82 4.21 -15.60
C ARG A 249 -7.42 5.58 -15.88
N ILE A 250 -6.69 6.68 -15.61
CA ILE A 250 -7.12 8.03 -15.97
C ILE A 250 -7.36 8.15 -17.48
N LYS A 251 -6.47 7.61 -18.33
CA LYS A 251 -6.65 7.56 -19.79
C LYS A 251 -7.93 6.82 -20.18
N LYS A 252 -8.25 5.69 -19.53
CA LYS A 252 -9.53 4.98 -19.75
C LYS A 252 -10.74 5.79 -19.34
N LEU A 253 -10.65 6.57 -18.26
CA LEU A 253 -11.74 7.45 -17.82
C LEU A 253 -11.91 8.67 -18.75
N ILE A 254 -10.85 9.12 -19.40
CA ILE A 254 -10.92 10.10 -20.49
C ILE A 254 -11.64 9.50 -21.71
N ASP A 255 -11.27 8.28 -22.13
CA ASP A 255 -11.92 7.59 -23.25
C ASP A 255 -13.44 7.37 -23.00
N GLN A 256 -13.84 7.29 -21.72
CA GLN A 256 -15.23 7.16 -21.28
C GLN A 256 -15.94 8.51 -21.05
N GLU A 257 -15.32 9.62 -21.42
CA GLU A 257 -15.85 10.99 -21.25
C GLU A 257 -16.16 11.37 -19.79
N ILE A 258 -15.55 10.70 -18.81
CA ILE A 258 -15.66 11.04 -17.37
C ILE A 258 -14.74 12.22 -17.05
N PHE A 259 -13.56 12.23 -17.66
CA PHE A 259 -12.65 13.37 -17.65
C PHE A 259 -12.57 13.99 -19.04
N ASP A 260 -12.69 15.31 -19.09
CA ASP A 260 -12.21 16.10 -20.22
C ASP A 260 -10.70 16.37 -20.05
N MET A 261 -10.02 16.69 -21.14
CA MET A 261 -8.57 16.79 -21.19
C MET A 261 -8.07 17.97 -22.03
N LYS A 262 -6.89 18.48 -21.65
CA LYS A 262 -6.08 19.40 -22.47
C LYS A 262 -4.63 18.95 -22.47
N GLY A 263 -3.98 19.00 -23.63
CA GLY A 263 -2.57 18.65 -23.78
C GLY A 263 -2.35 17.37 -24.59
N LYS A 264 -1.28 16.62 -24.27
CA LYS A 264 -0.85 15.42 -25.01
C LYS A 264 -0.79 14.21 -24.08
N LEU A 265 -1.36 13.09 -24.49
CA LEU A 265 -1.36 11.81 -23.74
C LEU A 265 -0.03 11.04 -23.74
N THR A 266 1.06 11.67 -24.16
CA THR A 266 2.37 11.01 -24.25
C THR A 266 2.91 10.61 -22.88
N SER A 267 2.58 11.35 -21.82
CA SER A 267 2.95 11.09 -20.43
C SER A 267 2.09 11.97 -19.52
N MET A 268 1.88 11.55 -18.26
CA MET A 268 1.10 12.29 -17.26
C MET A 268 1.51 13.76 -17.16
N ARG A 269 2.77 14.10 -17.45
CA ARG A 269 3.33 15.45 -17.34
C ARG A 269 2.80 16.43 -18.38
N TYR A 270 2.21 15.94 -19.48
CA TYR A 270 1.89 16.75 -20.66
C TYR A 270 0.40 16.99 -20.88
N TYR A 271 -0.45 16.57 -19.94
CA TYR A 271 -1.87 16.88 -20.00
C TYR A 271 -2.45 17.24 -18.63
N SER A 272 -3.62 17.84 -18.69
CA SER A 272 -4.43 18.21 -17.54
C SER A 272 -5.86 17.74 -17.79
N ILE A 273 -6.57 17.44 -16.71
CA ILE A 273 -7.89 16.84 -16.74
C ILE A 273 -8.90 17.67 -15.94
N LYS A 274 -10.17 17.58 -16.32
CA LYS A 274 -11.29 18.16 -15.59
C LYS A 274 -12.44 17.16 -15.58
N LEU A 275 -13.18 17.05 -14.48
CA LEU A 275 -14.40 16.23 -14.49
C LEU A 275 -15.42 16.84 -15.44
N THR A 276 -15.98 16.02 -16.34
CA THR A 276 -17.12 16.43 -17.17
C THR A 276 -18.39 16.50 -16.33
N GLU A 277 -19.44 17.12 -16.86
CA GLU A 277 -20.78 17.05 -16.26
C GLU A 277 -21.22 15.59 -16.01
N PHE A 278 -20.95 14.70 -16.98
CA PHE A 278 -21.19 13.27 -16.82
C PHE A 278 -20.33 12.65 -15.71
N GLY A 279 -19.04 12.96 -15.67
CA GLY A 279 -18.09 12.48 -14.66
C GLY A 279 -18.42 12.94 -13.24
N GLN A 280 -19.06 14.10 -13.07
CA GLN A 280 -19.57 14.56 -11.77
C GLN A 280 -20.61 13.59 -11.20
N HIS A 281 -21.34 12.87 -12.05
CA HIS A 281 -22.32 11.86 -11.65
C HIS A 281 -21.80 10.42 -11.72
N PHE A 282 -20.49 10.23 -11.98
CA PHE A 282 -19.88 8.91 -12.00
C PHE A 282 -20.02 8.21 -10.64
N LYS A 283 -19.98 6.87 -10.69
CA LYS A 283 -20.15 5.96 -9.55
C LYS A 283 -19.45 6.48 -8.29
N LYS A 284 -20.19 6.55 -7.18
CA LYS A 284 -19.62 6.92 -5.87
C LYS A 284 -18.61 5.86 -5.42
N TRP A 285 -17.42 6.30 -5.03
CA TRP A 285 -16.47 5.42 -4.34
C TRP A 285 -17.05 4.92 -3.03
N VAL A 286 -16.82 3.65 -2.75
CA VAL A 286 -17.17 3.00 -1.50
C VAL A 286 -16.00 2.11 -1.12
N CYS A 287 -15.62 2.13 0.15
CA CYS A 287 -14.46 1.37 0.62
C CYS A 287 -14.58 -0.15 0.42
N CYS A 288 -15.79 -0.69 0.53
CA CYS A 288 -16.10 -2.09 0.26
C CYS A 288 -17.58 -2.25 -0.10
N ARG A 289 -17.95 -3.42 -0.63
CA ARG A 289 -19.34 -3.72 -1.03
C ARG A 289 -20.27 -3.71 0.17
N GLU A 290 -19.82 -4.26 1.29
CA GLU A 290 -20.57 -4.31 2.55
C GLU A 290 -20.92 -2.91 3.05
N PHE A 291 -19.97 -1.97 3.05
CA PHE A 291 -20.21 -0.60 3.47
C PHE A 291 -21.18 0.14 2.56
N LYS A 292 -21.22 -0.19 1.26
CA LYS A 292 -22.17 0.42 0.32
C LYS A 292 -23.62 0.10 0.69
N ASP A 293 -23.88 -1.15 1.04
CA ASP A 293 -25.24 -1.64 1.31
C ASP A 293 -25.64 -1.43 2.77
N HIS A 294 -24.66 -1.51 3.68
CA HIS A 294 -24.82 -1.36 5.12
C HIS A 294 -23.69 -0.49 5.68
N PRO A 295 -23.77 0.85 5.65
CA PRO A 295 -22.69 1.70 6.14
C PRO A 295 -22.40 1.45 7.63
N PHE A 296 -21.17 1.05 7.94
CA PHE A 296 -20.70 0.81 9.30
C PHE A 296 -19.40 1.58 9.54
N VAL A 297 -19.44 2.55 10.45
CA VAL A 297 -18.32 3.39 10.85
C VAL A 297 -17.91 3.07 12.28
N LYS A 298 -16.62 2.81 12.47
CA LYS A 298 -15.98 2.84 13.79
C LYS A 298 -15.34 4.20 14.00
N ILE A 299 -15.55 4.78 15.18
CA ILE A 299 -14.82 5.95 15.65
C ILE A 299 -13.71 5.45 16.56
N GLU A 300 -12.47 5.56 16.08
CA GLU A 300 -11.28 4.99 16.74
C GLU A 300 -10.68 5.98 17.73
N GLY A 301 -10.53 5.53 18.98
CA GLY A 301 -9.77 6.19 20.02
C GLY A 301 -8.29 5.87 19.93
N ASP A 302 -7.68 6.03 18.75
CA ASP A 302 -6.28 5.76 18.50
C ASP A 302 -5.61 6.92 17.73
N TYR A 303 -4.30 6.82 17.52
CA TYR A 303 -3.54 7.75 16.70
C TYR A 303 -3.98 7.69 15.22
N GLY A 304 -4.20 8.86 14.61
CA GLY A 304 -4.47 8.99 13.17
C GLY A 304 -5.91 9.38 12.85
N GLU A 305 -6.41 8.95 11.68
CA GLU A 305 -7.75 9.30 11.20
C GLU A 305 -8.83 8.63 12.07
N PRO A 306 -9.78 9.40 12.64
CA PRO A 306 -10.71 8.90 13.63
C PRO A 306 -11.79 7.97 13.07
N PHE A 307 -11.95 7.87 11.74
CA PHE A 307 -13.01 7.08 11.13
C PHE A 307 -12.45 5.87 10.39
N GLN A 308 -12.98 4.70 10.70
CA GLN A 308 -12.68 3.46 10.00
C GLN A 308 -13.95 2.76 9.53
N CYS A 309 -13.85 2.02 8.43
CA CYS A 309 -14.90 1.12 7.99
C CYS A 309 -14.96 -0.10 8.92
N GLY A 310 -16.10 -0.37 9.54
CA GLY A 310 -16.24 -1.50 10.46
C GLY A 310 -16.18 -2.90 9.82
N TYR A 311 -16.14 -3.01 8.48
CA TYR A 311 -15.99 -4.30 7.76
C TYR A 311 -14.58 -4.56 7.25
N CYS A 312 -13.95 -3.53 6.67
CA CYS A 312 -12.67 -3.65 5.99
C CYS A 312 -11.54 -2.84 6.63
N GLU A 313 -11.84 -2.08 7.68
CA GLU A 313 -10.87 -1.33 8.52
C GLU A 313 -10.06 -0.28 7.78
N CYS A 314 -10.40 0.03 6.52
CA CYS A 314 -9.78 1.16 5.85
C CYS A 314 -10.24 2.48 6.48
N HIS A 315 -9.40 3.49 6.37
CA HIS A 315 -9.76 4.84 6.76
C HIS A 315 -10.91 5.38 5.92
N LEU A 316 -11.83 6.06 6.59
CA LEU A 316 -12.94 6.78 5.97
C LEU A 316 -12.64 8.27 6.05
N GLU A 317 -12.85 8.98 4.95
CA GLU A 317 -12.67 10.42 4.93
C GLU A 317 -13.96 11.13 5.38
N ARG A 318 -13.85 12.44 5.62
CA ARG A 318 -15.00 13.30 5.95
C ARG A 318 -16.20 13.08 5.02
N ASP A 319 -15.98 12.98 3.72
CA ASP A 319 -17.05 12.83 2.72
C ASP A 319 -17.73 11.45 2.75
N ASP A 320 -17.10 10.47 3.40
CA ASP A 320 -17.66 9.12 3.58
C ASP A 320 -18.61 9.05 4.79
N VAL A 321 -18.50 10.01 5.73
CA VAL A 321 -19.29 10.09 6.95
C VAL A 321 -20.05 11.42 7.00
N PRO A 322 -21.29 11.49 6.45
CA PRO A 322 -21.98 12.74 6.15
C PRO A 322 -22.57 13.40 7.40
N MET A 323 -21.71 14.02 8.22
CA MET A 323 -22.07 14.74 9.43
C MET A 323 -21.83 16.25 9.32
N SER A 324 -22.34 17.02 10.29
CA SER A 324 -22.13 18.46 10.33
C SER A 324 -20.69 18.83 10.67
N ASP A 325 -20.23 19.98 10.17
CA ASP A 325 -18.90 20.53 10.43
C ASP A 325 -18.62 20.66 11.93
N THR A 326 -19.63 21.06 12.70
CA THR A 326 -19.52 21.17 14.17
C THR A 326 -19.21 19.83 14.81
N LEU A 327 -19.89 18.75 14.38
CA LEU A 327 -19.67 17.42 14.93
C LEU A 327 -18.33 16.85 14.49
N PHE A 328 -17.95 17.05 13.24
CA PHE A 328 -16.65 16.68 12.70
C PHE A 328 -15.51 17.37 13.46
N SER A 329 -15.57 18.69 13.66
CA SER A 329 -14.57 19.43 14.44
C SER A 329 -14.50 18.95 15.89
N LYS A 330 -15.62 18.54 16.48
CA LYS A 330 -15.64 18.00 17.85
C LYS A 330 -14.88 16.68 17.94
N ILE A 331 -15.09 15.77 16.98
CA ILE A 331 -14.36 14.50 16.89
C ILE A 331 -12.88 14.77 16.68
N TRP A 332 -12.53 15.65 15.73
CA TRP A 332 -11.13 15.98 15.47
C TRP A 332 -10.43 16.56 16.71
N ASN A 333 -11.07 17.51 17.39
CA ASN A 333 -10.53 18.10 18.61
C ASN A 333 -10.36 17.09 19.76
N TRP A 334 -11.23 16.08 19.82
CA TRP A 334 -11.09 14.95 20.75
C TRP A 334 -9.95 14.03 20.32
N ASN A 335 -9.89 13.62 19.06
CA ASN A 335 -8.89 12.69 18.55
C ASN A 335 -7.45 13.23 18.71
N ILE A 336 -7.21 14.54 18.48
CA ILE A 336 -5.89 15.16 18.73
C ILE A 336 -5.50 15.23 20.22
N GLN A 337 -6.38 14.85 21.15
CA GLN A 337 -6.02 14.68 22.56
C GLN A 337 -5.38 13.31 22.84
N TYR A 338 -5.44 12.37 21.88
CA TYR A 338 -4.79 11.08 22.00
C TYR A 338 -3.30 11.28 22.29
N GLY A 339 -2.77 10.50 23.22
CA GLY A 339 -1.38 10.55 23.64
C GLY A 339 -1.02 11.55 24.74
N ARG A 340 -1.99 12.27 25.30
CA ARG A 340 -1.73 13.16 26.45
C ARG A 340 -1.44 12.45 27.78
N TRP A 341 -1.58 11.12 27.85
CA TRP A 341 -1.51 10.35 29.09
C TRP A 341 -0.28 9.44 29.20
N PHE A 342 0.61 9.49 28.22
CA PHE A 342 1.89 8.80 28.22
C PHE A 342 2.98 9.73 27.66
N ASP A 343 4.24 9.40 27.92
CA ASP A 343 5.39 10.05 27.29
C ASP A 343 5.64 9.40 25.91
N GLU A 344 5.57 10.19 24.84
CA GLU A 344 5.73 9.69 23.47
C GLU A 344 7.16 9.19 23.15
N GLU A 345 8.17 9.56 23.94
CA GLU A 345 9.55 9.14 23.68
C GLU A 345 9.92 7.87 24.45
N THR A 346 9.40 7.70 25.66
CA THR A 346 9.70 6.53 26.50
C THR A 346 8.61 5.47 26.49
N ASP A 347 7.45 5.77 25.87
CA ASP A 347 6.21 5.02 25.97
C ASP A 347 5.71 4.85 27.41
N ASP A 348 6.25 5.55 28.41
CA ASP A 348 5.83 5.38 29.80
C ASP A 348 4.51 6.10 30.08
N LEU A 349 3.65 5.47 30.87
CA LEU A 349 2.41 6.11 31.32
C LEU A 349 2.72 7.29 32.26
N LEU A 350 2.10 8.44 32.02
CA LEU A 350 2.25 9.60 32.90
C LEU A 350 1.57 9.36 34.26
N PRO A 351 1.94 10.14 35.31
CA PRO A 351 1.18 10.14 36.56
C PRO A 351 -0.31 10.45 36.31
N ASN A 352 -1.19 9.51 36.70
CA ASN A 352 -2.63 9.49 36.41
C ASN A 352 -3.02 9.17 34.96
N GLY A 353 -2.13 8.60 34.16
CA GLY A 353 -2.42 8.32 32.75
C GLY A 353 -3.62 7.39 32.54
N VAL A 354 -3.82 6.40 33.41
CA VAL A 354 -5.03 5.53 33.42
C VAL A 354 -6.31 6.35 33.52
N ASP A 355 -6.32 7.35 34.41
CA ASP A 355 -7.49 8.21 34.62
C ASP A 355 -7.71 9.17 33.45
N MET A 356 -6.63 9.60 32.79
CA MET A 356 -6.68 10.46 31.62
C MET A 356 -7.22 9.70 30.40
N GLU A 357 -6.74 8.49 30.13
CA GLU A 357 -7.27 7.62 29.07
C GLU A 357 -8.75 7.30 29.32
N ARG A 358 -9.12 6.97 30.56
CA ARG A 358 -10.53 6.74 30.93
C ARG A 358 -11.42 7.93 30.59
N LYS A 359 -10.97 9.17 30.86
CA LYS A 359 -11.72 10.39 30.49
C LYS A 359 -11.77 10.59 28.98
N PHE A 360 -10.68 10.31 28.28
CA PHE A 360 -10.63 10.34 26.82
C PHE A 360 -11.66 9.38 26.22
N ASN A 361 -11.72 8.14 26.72
CA ASN A 361 -12.68 7.12 26.28
C ASN A 361 -14.13 7.50 26.59
N GLN A 362 -14.40 8.07 27.78
CA GLN A 362 -15.75 8.56 28.12
C GLN A 362 -16.23 9.66 27.19
N GLU A 363 -15.36 10.59 26.80
CA GLU A 363 -15.70 11.64 25.85
C GLU A 363 -15.89 11.08 24.43
N GLY A 364 -15.04 10.13 24.00
CA GLY A 364 -15.17 9.43 22.73
C GLY A 364 -16.50 8.69 22.59
N GLU A 365 -16.91 7.96 23.63
CA GLU A 365 -18.21 7.28 23.68
C GLU A 365 -19.37 8.28 23.59
N ARG A 366 -19.29 9.41 24.32
CA ARG A 366 -20.32 10.46 24.29
C ARG A 366 -20.46 11.09 22.90
N ILE A 367 -19.34 11.41 22.26
CA ILE A 367 -19.32 11.95 20.89
C ILE A 367 -19.86 10.92 19.90
N THR A 368 -19.49 9.66 20.04
CA THR A 368 -19.98 8.56 19.19
C THR A 368 -21.49 8.44 19.26
N GLU A 369 -22.10 8.57 20.44
CA GLU A 369 -23.56 8.57 20.58
C GLU A 369 -24.23 9.79 19.92
N GLU A 370 -23.57 10.94 19.85
CA GLU A 370 -24.07 12.09 19.07
C GLU A 370 -24.03 11.80 17.55
N VAL A 371 -22.94 11.20 17.06
CA VAL A 371 -22.81 10.77 15.65
C VAL A 371 -23.86 9.73 15.30
N LYS A 372 -24.05 8.74 16.17
CA LYS A 372 -25.08 7.70 16.01
C LYS A 372 -26.47 8.31 15.91
N ARG A 373 -26.81 9.31 16.72
CA ARG A 373 -28.10 10.02 16.59
C ARG A 373 -28.21 10.81 15.29
N ALA A 374 -27.13 11.44 14.84
CA ALA A 374 -27.11 12.25 13.62
C ALA A 374 -27.25 11.40 12.34
N LEU A 375 -26.70 10.19 12.35
CA LEU A 375 -26.63 9.31 11.17
C LEU A 375 -27.60 8.13 11.22
N SER A 376 -28.30 7.93 12.33
CA SER A 376 -29.32 6.88 12.46
C SER A 376 -30.56 7.18 11.60
N PRO A 377 -31.18 6.15 10.98
CA PRO A 377 -30.81 4.72 11.01
C PRO A 377 -29.87 4.30 9.86
N ALA A 378 -29.39 5.26 9.06
CA ALA A 378 -28.67 4.97 7.82
C ALA A 378 -27.27 4.39 8.05
N PHE A 379 -26.64 4.67 9.18
CA PHE A 379 -25.32 4.17 9.53
C PHE A 379 -25.35 3.40 10.86
N GLN A 380 -24.66 2.26 10.88
CA GLN A 380 -24.17 1.65 12.12
C GLN A 380 -22.94 2.43 12.57
N ILE A 381 -22.93 2.88 13.83
CA ILE A 381 -21.83 3.63 14.43
C ILE A 381 -21.40 2.91 15.71
N GLU A 382 -20.10 2.65 15.84
CA GLU A 382 -19.48 2.02 17.01
C GLU A 382 -18.27 2.81 17.48
N TYR A 383 -18.03 2.80 18.79
CA TYR A 383 -16.84 3.38 19.38
C TYR A 383 -15.82 2.27 19.62
N SER A 384 -14.57 2.50 19.20
CA SER A 384 -13.44 1.62 19.48
C SER A 384 -12.51 2.36 20.46
N PRO A 385 -12.46 1.96 21.74
CA PRO A 385 -11.75 2.70 22.78
C PRO A 385 -10.23 2.57 22.66
N SER A 386 -9.51 3.55 23.19
CA SER A 386 -8.08 3.39 23.50
C SER A 386 -7.90 2.31 24.56
N GLU A 387 -6.96 1.39 24.33
CA GLU A 387 -6.58 0.34 25.27
C GLU A 387 -5.13 0.48 25.77
N TYR A 388 -4.48 1.60 25.50
CA TYR A 388 -3.07 1.87 25.82
C TYR A 388 -2.73 1.58 27.29
N ALA A 389 -3.49 2.10 28.25
CA ALA A 389 -3.11 1.93 29.66
C ALA A 389 -3.26 0.48 30.13
N GLN A 390 -3.97 -0.40 29.40
CA GLN A 390 -4.09 -1.82 29.75
C GLN A 390 -2.75 -2.56 29.62
N TYR A 391 -1.81 -2.06 28.81
CA TYR A 391 -0.48 -2.67 28.67
C TYR A 391 0.43 -2.43 29.90
N TYR A 392 0.02 -1.58 30.85
CA TYR A 392 0.79 -1.19 32.04
C TYR A 392 0.19 -1.67 33.37
N ILE A 393 -0.96 -2.35 33.31
CA ILE A 393 -1.70 -2.93 34.44
C ILE A 393 -1.51 -4.44 34.42
#